data_AF-A0A2M7ZIS0-F1
#
_entry.id   AF-A0A2M7ZIS0-F1
#
_cell.length_a   1.000
_cell.length_b   1.000
_cell.length_c   1.000
_cell.angle_alpha   90.00
_cell.angle_beta   90.00
_cell.angle_gamma   90.00
#
_symmetry.space_group_name_H-M   'P 1'
#
loop_
_entity.id
_entity.type
_entity.pdbx_description
1 polymer ?
#
loop_
_entity_poly.entity_id
_entity_poly.type
_entity_poly.pdbx_seq_one_letter_code
_entity_poly.pdbx_strand_id
1 'polypeptide(L)'
;MKKIEWLMNTKIWRSIFRTKLPISTNLDRSLVIFNSLTLHIHPVKVREKAICFSYTFYLGMISFFLFVILIVTGILLMLYYQPAIPNAYQNMKDIQYVVSNGTFLRNMHRWSAHLMVFTVFLHMLRVFFKGAYKPPREFNWIIGVILLLLTLLLSYTGYLLPYDQLSYWAVTVGANIVKYVPFIGTKIRFLLLGGNQIGDYTLVRFYVLHCVILPSVMLLLVALHFWRIRKDGGLL
;
A
#
# COMPACT_ATOMS: atom_id res chain seq x y z
N MET A 1 42.53 12.12 4.04
CA MET A 1 42.02 12.93 2.90
C MET A 1 42.49 12.40 1.53
N LYS A 2 43.79 12.26 1.26
CA LYS A 2 44.32 11.82 -0.07
C LYS A 2 43.73 10.52 -0.65
N LYS A 3 43.46 9.48 0.16
CA LYS A 3 42.87 8.21 -0.33
C LYS A 3 41.42 8.36 -0.83
N ILE A 4 40.64 9.26 -0.23
CA ILE A 4 39.25 9.52 -0.60
C ILE A 4 39.20 10.28 -1.93
N GLU A 5 40.02 11.32 -2.07
CA GLU A 5 40.16 12.06 -3.33
C GLU A 5 40.62 11.16 -4.49
N TRP A 6 41.51 10.20 -4.23
CA TRP A 6 41.93 9.22 -5.22
C TRP A 6 40.76 8.32 -5.67
N LEU A 7 39.99 7.75 -4.73
CA LEU A 7 38.80 6.93 -5.04
C LEU A 7 37.76 7.72 -5.85
N MET A 8 37.54 8.99 -5.49
CA MET A 8 36.59 9.88 -6.16
C MET A 8 36.94 10.22 -7.61
N ASN A 9 38.22 10.14 -7.95
CA ASN A 9 38.72 10.40 -9.30
C ASN A 9 38.75 9.16 -10.20
N THR A 10 38.39 7.98 -9.68
CA THR A 10 38.28 6.77 -10.49
C THR A 10 37.12 6.86 -11.49
N LYS A 11 37.28 6.22 -12.65
CA LYS A 11 36.25 6.13 -13.69
C LYS A 11 34.97 5.46 -13.16
N ILE A 12 35.13 4.46 -12.31
CA ILE A 12 34.03 3.73 -11.66
C ILE A 12 33.23 4.68 -10.76
N TRP A 13 33.91 5.42 -9.88
CA TRP A 13 33.24 6.37 -8.98
C TRP A 13 32.47 7.44 -9.74
N ARG A 14 33.08 8.06 -10.75
CA ARG A 14 32.43 9.09 -11.59
C ARG A 14 31.27 8.54 -12.43
N SER A 15 31.25 7.24 -12.73
CA SER A 15 30.14 6.60 -13.45
C SER A 15 28.91 6.42 -12.56
N ILE A 16 29.12 6.17 -11.26
CA ILE A 16 28.05 5.94 -10.27
C ILE A 16 27.59 7.26 -9.65
N PHE A 17 28.53 8.15 -9.32
CA PHE A 17 28.27 9.44 -8.69
C PHE A 17 28.69 10.57 -9.63
N ARG A 18 27.70 11.17 -10.31
CA ARG A 18 27.90 12.26 -11.27
C ARG A 18 27.94 13.65 -10.62
N THR A 19 28.42 13.75 -9.39
CA THR A 19 28.39 15.02 -8.65
C THR A 19 29.77 15.64 -8.51
N LYS A 20 29.88 16.94 -8.81
CA LYS A 20 31.10 17.71 -8.54
C LYS A 20 31.17 18.04 -7.04
N LEU A 21 32.26 17.68 -6.38
CA LEU A 21 32.66 18.26 -5.08
C LEU A 21 33.69 19.38 -5.34
N PRO A 22 33.79 20.44 -4.51
CA PRO A 22 33.10 20.66 -3.23
C PRO A 22 31.67 21.17 -3.37
N ILE A 23 30.83 20.86 -2.38
CA ILE A 23 29.44 21.32 -2.31
C ILE A 23 29.42 22.73 -1.72
N SER A 24 29.40 23.74 -2.58
CA SER A 24 29.39 25.15 -2.14
C SER A 24 27.99 25.75 -2.09
N THR A 25 27.08 25.35 -2.98
CA THR A 25 25.78 25.99 -3.14
C THR A 25 24.60 25.06 -2.81
N ASN A 26 23.42 25.65 -2.58
CA ASN A 26 22.18 24.88 -2.42
C ASN A 26 21.78 24.12 -3.69
N LEU A 27 22.22 24.61 -4.86
CA LEU A 27 22.04 23.92 -6.14
C LEU A 27 22.90 22.65 -6.20
N ASP A 28 24.17 22.75 -5.78
CA ASP A 28 25.05 21.57 -5.73
C ASP A 28 24.49 20.50 -4.79
N ARG A 29 23.95 20.91 -3.63
CA ARG A 29 23.28 20.01 -2.67
C ARG A 29 22.07 19.31 -3.29
N SER A 30 21.24 20.01 -4.05
CA SER A 30 20.08 19.41 -4.69
C SER A 30 20.49 18.48 -5.83
N LEU A 31 21.51 18.84 -6.61
CA LEU A 31 22.07 18.02 -7.69
C LEU A 31 22.68 16.72 -7.17
N VAL A 32 23.34 16.72 -6.00
CA VAL A 32 23.81 15.48 -5.35
C VAL A 32 22.64 14.51 -5.12
N ILE A 33 21.52 15.03 -4.63
CA ILE A 33 20.35 14.22 -4.28
C ILE A 33 19.66 13.69 -5.53
N PHE A 34 19.53 14.52 -6.58
CA PHE A 34 18.91 14.09 -7.84
C PHE A 34 19.78 13.15 -8.68
N ASN A 35 21.11 13.30 -8.63
CA ASN A 35 22.06 12.50 -9.41
C ASN A 35 22.52 11.21 -8.69
N SER A 36 22.13 11.03 -7.43
CA SER A 36 22.42 9.82 -6.65
C SER A 36 21.21 8.90 -6.66
N LEU A 37 21.43 7.63 -7.04
CA LEU A 37 20.40 6.60 -7.01
C LEU A 37 19.80 6.42 -5.61
N THR A 38 20.64 6.45 -4.57
CA THR A 38 20.21 6.20 -3.19
C THR A 38 19.56 7.42 -2.55
N LEU A 39 20.05 8.63 -2.86
CA LEU A 39 19.52 9.87 -2.29
C LEU A 39 18.27 10.37 -3.01
N HIS A 40 18.00 9.90 -4.24
CA HIS A 40 16.78 10.27 -4.99
C HIS A 40 15.49 10.06 -4.18
N ILE A 41 15.46 9.05 -3.30
CA ILE A 41 14.30 8.70 -2.47
C ILE A 41 14.08 9.74 -1.34
N HIS A 42 15.13 10.45 -0.93
CA HIS A 42 15.08 11.39 0.19
C HIS A 42 14.69 12.80 -0.28
N PRO A 43 13.82 13.51 0.46
CA PRO A 43 13.49 14.90 0.16
C PRO A 43 14.71 15.82 0.34
N VAL A 44 14.91 16.74 -0.60
CA VAL A 44 16.00 17.74 -0.56
C VAL A 44 15.83 18.72 0.61
N LYS A 45 14.58 19.04 0.96
CA LYS A 45 14.21 19.94 2.06
C LYS A 45 12.97 19.39 2.73
N VAL A 46 12.96 19.41 4.06
CA VAL A 46 11.81 19.06 4.89
C VAL A 46 11.56 20.22 5.85
N ARG A 47 10.30 20.59 6.06
CA ARG A 47 9.95 21.57 7.10
C ARG A 47 10.18 20.95 8.47
N GLU A 48 10.85 21.66 9.36
CA GLU A 48 11.15 21.16 10.72
C GLU A 48 9.90 20.69 11.48
N LYS A 49 8.80 21.46 11.40
CA LYS A 49 7.50 21.10 11.97
C LYS A 49 6.94 19.76 11.45
N ALA A 50 7.32 19.35 10.24
CA ALA A 50 6.89 18.07 9.67
C ALA A 50 7.62 16.86 10.29
N ILE A 51 8.79 17.08 10.91
CA ILE A 51 9.60 16.07 11.61
C ILE A 51 9.11 15.88 13.06
N CYS A 52 8.43 16.88 13.62
CA CYS A 52 7.89 16.77 14.97
C CYS A 52 6.86 15.64 15.08
N PHE A 53 7.12 14.67 15.96
CA PHE A 53 6.20 13.55 16.25
C PHE A 53 4.78 14.04 16.53
N SER A 54 4.63 15.07 17.39
CA SER A 54 3.32 15.63 17.77
C SER A 54 2.55 16.24 16.60
N TYR A 55 3.22 16.55 15.49
CA TYR A 55 2.58 17.14 14.32
C TYR A 55 2.04 16.08 13.37
N THR A 56 2.81 15.04 13.04
CA THR A 56 2.44 14.00 12.05
C THR A 56 1.98 12.69 12.66
N PHE A 57 2.37 12.41 13.92
CA PHE A 57 2.28 11.11 14.59
C PHE A 57 2.87 9.95 13.77
N TYR A 58 3.67 10.25 12.74
CA TYR A 58 4.17 9.30 11.73
C TYR A 58 3.10 8.38 11.12
N LEU A 59 1.81 8.79 11.13
CA LEU A 59 0.71 7.92 10.73
C LEU A 59 0.82 7.47 9.27
N GLY A 60 1.28 8.36 8.37
CA GLY A 60 1.49 8.02 6.96
C GLY A 60 2.57 6.94 6.77
N MET A 61 3.73 7.11 7.44
CA MET A 61 4.82 6.13 7.43
C MET A 61 4.39 4.79 8.04
N ILE A 62 3.69 4.81 9.18
CA ILE A 62 3.19 3.59 9.83
C ILE A 62 2.25 2.84 8.88
N SER A 63 1.30 3.53 8.24
CA SER A 63 0.41 2.90 7.26
C SER A 63 1.16 2.32 6.06
N PHE A 64 2.22 2.99 5.59
CA PHE A 64 3.06 2.46 4.52
C PHE A 64 3.85 1.21 4.94
N PHE A 65 4.44 1.19 6.13
CA PHE A 65 5.14 0.00 6.62
C PHE A 65 4.18 -1.18 6.83
N LEU A 66 2.97 -0.93 7.32
CA LEU A 66 1.92 -1.95 7.42
C LEU A 66 1.53 -2.48 6.03
N PHE A 67 1.45 -1.62 5.02
CA PHE A 67 1.23 -2.04 3.64
C PHE A 67 2.37 -2.94 3.13
N VAL A 68 3.63 -2.61 3.41
CA VAL A 68 4.77 -3.46 3.05
C VAL A 68 4.69 -4.83 3.74
N ILE A 69 4.35 -4.87 5.04
CA ILE A 69 4.13 -6.13 5.77
C ILE A 69 3.01 -6.94 5.10
N LEU A 70 1.91 -6.30 4.72
CA LEU A 70 0.80 -6.96 4.03
C LEU A 70 1.21 -7.56 2.68
N ILE A 71 1.99 -6.85 1.88
CA ILE A 71 2.51 -7.38 0.61
C ILE A 71 3.39 -8.61 0.85
N VAL A 72 4.36 -8.51 1.76
CA VAL A 72 5.29 -9.61 2.04
C VAL A 72 4.54 -10.83 2.59
N THR A 73 3.71 -10.63 3.60
CA THR A 73 2.92 -11.72 4.19
C THR A 73 1.90 -12.29 3.23
N GLY A 74 1.28 -11.45 2.39
CA GLY A 74 0.32 -11.87 1.37
C GLY A 74 0.97 -12.78 0.33
N ILE A 75 2.14 -12.40 -0.21
CA ILE A 75 2.91 -13.23 -1.15
C ILE A 75 3.23 -14.60 -0.52
N LEU A 76 3.67 -14.61 0.75
CA LEU A 76 3.97 -15.87 1.44
C LEU A 76 2.72 -16.73 1.64
N LEU A 77 1.57 -16.14 1.97
CA LEU A 77 0.30 -16.86 2.10
C LEU A 77 -0.19 -17.42 0.75
N MET A 78 0.04 -16.71 -0.35
CA MET A 78 -0.32 -17.17 -1.70
C MET A 78 0.34 -18.51 -2.06
N LEU A 79 1.51 -18.83 -1.51
CA LEU A 79 2.19 -20.10 -1.75
C LEU A 79 1.47 -21.31 -1.15
N TYR A 80 0.58 -21.10 -0.17
CA TYR A 80 -0.14 -22.16 0.55
C TYR A 80 -1.65 -22.18 0.27
N TYR A 81 -2.18 -21.19 -0.45
CA TYR A 81 -3.61 -20.99 -0.60
C TYR A 81 -4.07 -21.24 -2.05
N GLN A 82 -4.99 -22.19 -2.21
CA GLN A 82 -5.65 -22.46 -3.49
C GLN A 82 -7.06 -21.82 -3.51
N PRO A 83 -7.35 -20.90 -4.45
CA PRO A 83 -8.65 -20.23 -4.57
C PRO A 83 -9.70 -21.12 -5.27
N ALA A 84 -9.95 -22.33 -4.77
CA ALA A 84 -10.93 -23.26 -5.33
C ALA A 84 -11.77 -23.93 -4.24
N ILE A 85 -13.04 -24.22 -4.51
CA ILE A 85 -13.92 -24.95 -3.60
C ILE A 85 -13.74 -26.46 -3.87
N PRO A 86 -13.64 -27.32 -2.82
CA PRO A 86 -13.71 -27.02 -1.38
C PRO A 86 -12.37 -26.67 -0.72
N ASN A 87 -11.27 -26.62 -1.49
CA ASN A 87 -9.91 -26.52 -0.96
C ASN A 87 -9.63 -25.23 -0.18
N ALA A 88 -10.24 -24.10 -0.52
CA ALA A 88 -9.95 -22.80 0.07
C ALA A 88 -10.05 -22.78 1.60
N TYR A 89 -11.17 -23.27 2.15
CA TYR A 89 -11.34 -23.35 3.60
C TYR A 89 -10.41 -24.40 4.23
N GLN A 90 -10.16 -25.51 3.53
CA GLN A 90 -9.22 -26.51 4.02
C GLN A 90 -7.79 -25.96 4.10
N ASN A 91 -7.33 -25.21 3.11
CA ASN A 91 -6.02 -24.55 3.14
C ASN A 91 -5.92 -23.54 4.28
N MET A 92 -7.00 -22.85 4.66
CA MET A 92 -7.00 -22.01 5.86
C MET A 92 -6.73 -22.80 7.14
N LYS A 93 -7.23 -24.05 7.24
CA LYS A 93 -6.91 -24.96 8.34
C LYS A 93 -5.48 -25.46 8.24
N ASP A 94 -5.01 -25.80 7.04
CA ASP A 94 -3.64 -26.28 6.85
C ASP A 94 -2.61 -25.20 7.23
N ILE A 95 -2.86 -23.93 6.85
CA ILE A 95 -2.07 -22.77 7.30
C ILE A 95 -2.08 -22.65 8.84
N GLN A 96 -3.19 -22.99 9.49
CA GLN A 96 -3.30 -22.86 10.94
C GLN A 96 -2.62 -24.02 11.68
N TYR A 97 -2.77 -25.25 11.21
CA TYR A 97 -2.44 -26.46 11.97
C TYR A 97 -1.28 -27.28 11.40
N VAL A 98 -0.94 -27.12 10.12
CA VAL A 98 0.04 -27.97 9.42
C VAL A 98 1.29 -27.18 9.05
N VAL A 99 1.14 -25.96 8.54
CA VAL A 99 2.26 -25.13 8.10
C VAL A 99 3.03 -24.58 9.30
N SER A 100 4.35 -24.83 9.35
CA SER A 100 5.22 -24.27 10.39
C SER A 100 5.17 -22.74 10.37
N ASN A 101 4.88 -22.14 11.52
CA ASN A 101 4.64 -20.68 11.67
C ASN A 101 3.49 -20.12 10.81
N GLY A 102 2.64 -20.96 10.22
CA GLY A 102 1.53 -20.51 9.38
C GLY A 102 0.50 -19.67 10.14
N THR A 103 0.20 -20.04 11.40
CA THR A 103 -0.63 -19.22 12.30
C THR A 103 -0.03 -17.84 12.55
N PHE A 104 1.29 -17.75 12.78
CA PHE A 104 1.97 -16.47 12.94
C PHE A 104 1.87 -15.62 11.67
N LEU A 105 2.18 -16.21 10.51
CA LEU A 105 2.11 -15.53 9.22
C LEU A 105 0.70 -14.99 8.93
N ARG A 106 -0.32 -15.82 9.11
CA ARG A 106 -1.73 -15.44 8.93
C ARG A 106 -2.14 -14.34 9.89
N ASN A 107 -1.78 -14.45 11.16
CA ASN A 107 -2.13 -13.45 12.17
C ASN A 107 -1.41 -12.13 11.92
N MET A 108 -0.15 -12.16 11.48
CA MET A 108 0.60 -10.97 11.10
C MET A 108 -0.10 -10.25 9.93
N HIS A 109 -0.53 -10.98 8.90
CA HIS A 109 -1.30 -10.39 7.79
C HIS A 109 -2.62 -9.78 8.28
N ARG A 110 -3.40 -10.52 9.08
CA ARG A 110 -4.70 -10.06 9.60
C ARG A 110 -4.57 -8.83 10.51
N TRP A 111 -3.66 -8.85 11.48
CA TRP A 111 -3.47 -7.72 12.40
C TRP A 111 -2.89 -6.51 11.68
N SER A 112 -1.99 -6.71 10.72
CA SER A 112 -1.47 -5.61 9.89
C SER A 112 -2.58 -4.95 9.07
N ALA A 113 -3.55 -5.73 8.55
CA ALA A 113 -4.69 -5.20 7.82
C ALA A 113 -5.58 -4.32 8.71
N HIS A 114 -5.91 -4.79 9.92
CA HIS A 114 -6.71 -4.01 10.87
C HIS A 114 -5.98 -2.74 11.33
N LEU A 115 -4.69 -2.84 11.65
CA LEU A 115 -3.87 -1.68 12.00
C LEU A 115 -3.73 -0.71 10.84
N MET A 116 -3.66 -1.20 9.59
CA MET A 116 -3.58 -0.33 8.42
C MET A 116 -4.86 0.48 8.26
N VAL A 117 -6.03 -0.15 8.34
CA VAL A 117 -7.32 0.56 8.30
C VAL A 117 -7.39 1.62 9.40
N PHE A 118 -7.03 1.24 10.63
CA PHE A 118 -7.05 2.16 11.78
C PHE A 118 -6.09 3.35 11.60
N THR A 119 -4.85 3.08 11.21
CA THR A 119 -3.82 4.12 11.04
C THR A 119 -4.11 5.05 9.87
N VAL A 120 -4.62 4.53 8.74
CA VAL A 120 -5.08 5.34 7.61
C VAL A 120 -6.25 6.23 8.03
N PHE A 121 -7.21 5.70 8.79
CA PHE A 121 -8.32 6.50 9.31
C PHE A 121 -7.83 7.66 10.20
N LEU A 122 -6.93 7.37 11.15
CA LEU A 122 -6.30 8.41 11.98
C LEU A 122 -5.49 9.41 11.15
N HIS A 123 -4.78 8.94 10.11
CA HIS A 123 -4.04 9.80 9.19
C HIS A 123 -4.97 10.80 8.50
N MET A 124 -6.12 10.33 8.02
CA MET A 124 -7.14 11.16 7.37
C MET A 124 -7.70 12.21 8.34
N LEU A 125 -8.06 11.82 9.56
CA LEU A 125 -8.51 12.75 10.60
C LEU A 125 -7.47 13.82 10.87
N ARG A 126 -6.20 13.44 11.05
CA ARG A 126 -5.11 14.37 11.28
C ARG A 126 -4.95 15.36 10.13
N VAL A 127 -5.00 14.90 8.88
CA VAL A 127 -4.89 15.77 7.70
C VAL A 127 -6.06 16.77 7.65
N PHE A 128 -7.27 16.31 8.00
CA PHE A 128 -8.46 17.16 8.10
C PHE A 128 -8.31 18.22 9.20
N PHE A 129 -8.06 17.82 10.44
CA PHE A 129 -7.97 18.75 11.58
C PHE A 129 -6.77 19.72 11.50
N LYS A 130 -5.68 19.32 10.85
CA LYS A 130 -4.52 20.20 10.61
C LYS A 130 -4.66 21.04 9.33
N GLY A 131 -5.78 20.94 8.61
CA GLY A 131 -6.02 21.70 7.38
C GLY A 131 -5.02 21.40 6.26
N ALA A 132 -4.38 20.23 6.28
CA ALA A 132 -3.31 19.87 5.33
C ALA A 132 -3.84 19.48 3.94
N TYR A 133 -5.17 19.46 3.74
CA TYR A 133 -5.83 19.30 2.45
C TYR A 133 -5.98 20.61 1.66
N LYS A 134 -5.76 21.77 2.29
CA LYS A 134 -5.92 23.10 1.67
C LYS A 134 -4.89 23.35 0.54
N PRO A 135 -5.10 24.34 -0.34
CA PRO A 135 -4.15 24.70 -1.38
C PRO A 135 -2.71 24.84 -0.84
N PRO A 136 -1.68 24.33 -1.53
CA PRO A 136 -1.67 23.67 -2.85
C PRO A 136 -1.74 22.13 -2.80
N ARG A 137 -2.29 21.53 -1.73
CA ARG A 137 -2.25 20.07 -1.46
C ARG A 137 -3.55 19.32 -1.79
N GLU A 138 -4.52 19.97 -2.42
CA GLU A 138 -5.85 19.42 -2.72
C GLU A 138 -5.76 18.15 -3.57
N PHE A 139 -4.88 18.15 -4.57
CA PHE A 139 -4.64 16.98 -5.40
C PHE A 139 -4.16 15.77 -4.58
N ASN A 140 -3.25 15.99 -3.63
CA ASN A 140 -2.76 14.92 -2.77
C ASN A 140 -3.84 14.39 -1.82
N TRP A 141 -4.76 15.26 -1.39
CA TRP A 141 -5.91 14.88 -0.58
C TRP A 141 -6.86 13.96 -1.35
N ILE A 142 -7.17 14.26 -2.61
CA ILE A 142 -8.00 13.39 -3.46
C ILE A 142 -7.34 12.00 -3.60
N ILE A 143 -6.03 11.94 -3.85
CA ILE A 143 -5.29 10.67 -3.85
C ILE A 143 -5.43 9.95 -2.50
N GLY A 144 -5.30 10.68 -1.39
CA GLY A 144 -5.50 10.12 -0.04
C GLY A 144 -6.89 9.52 0.19
N VAL A 145 -7.94 10.16 -0.30
CA VAL A 145 -9.32 9.63 -0.24
C VAL A 145 -9.45 8.35 -1.08
N ILE A 146 -8.88 8.33 -2.29
CA ILE A 146 -8.87 7.11 -3.12
C ILE A 146 -8.10 5.98 -2.44
N LEU A 147 -6.96 6.28 -1.81
CA LEU A 147 -6.17 5.30 -1.04
C LEU A 147 -6.93 4.76 0.17
N LEU A 148 -7.73 5.59 0.87
CA LEU A 148 -8.62 5.13 1.94
C LEU A 148 -9.65 4.13 1.39
N LEU A 149 -10.31 4.46 0.28
CA LEU A 149 -11.30 3.56 -0.34
C LEU A 149 -10.65 2.25 -0.80
N LEU A 150 -9.44 2.30 -1.38
CA LEU A 150 -8.69 1.11 -1.74
C LEU A 150 -8.28 0.27 -0.54
N THR A 151 -7.91 0.90 0.59
CA THR A 151 -7.58 0.20 1.83
C THR A 151 -8.80 -0.58 2.36
N LEU A 152 -9.97 0.05 2.36
CA LEU A 152 -11.23 -0.61 2.74
C LEU A 152 -11.59 -1.73 1.77
N LEU A 153 -11.42 -1.52 0.47
CA LEU A 153 -11.70 -2.53 -0.55
C LEU A 153 -10.74 -3.72 -0.46
N LEU A 154 -9.45 -3.49 -0.22
CA LEU A 154 -8.46 -4.54 0.07
C LEU A 154 -8.85 -5.32 1.32
N SER A 155 -9.22 -4.63 2.41
CA SER A 155 -9.66 -5.30 3.65
C SER A 155 -10.91 -6.14 3.43
N TYR A 156 -11.89 -5.65 2.67
CA TYR A 156 -13.10 -6.38 2.33
C TYR A 156 -12.79 -7.61 1.46
N THR A 157 -12.07 -7.43 0.35
CA THR A 157 -11.78 -8.52 -0.59
C THR A 157 -10.94 -9.63 0.02
N GLY A 158 -9.99 -9.30 0.91
CA GLY A 158 -9.20 -10.29 1.65
C GLY A 158 -10.01 -11.07 2.68
N TYR A 159 -11.03 -10.43 3.27
CA TYR A 159 -11.96 -11.07 4.20
C TYR A 159 -12.79 -12.18 3.54
N LEU A 160 -12.93 -12.18 2.20
CA LEU A 160 -13.72 -13.17 1.47
C LEU A 160 -12.95 -14.47 1.19
N LEU A 161 -11.62 -14.42 1.20
CA LEU A 161 -10.75 -15.53 0.78
C LEU A 161 -10.79 -16.76 1.71
N PRO A 162 -10.97 -16.64 3.03
CA PRO A 162 -11.07 -17.83 3.88
C PRO A 162 -12.22 -18.77 3.51
N TYR A 163 -13.24 -18.27 2.79
CA TYR A 163 -14.41 -19.03 2.33
C TYR A 163 -15.14 -19.77 3.47
N ASP A 164 -15.18 -19.15 4.66
CA ASP A 164 -16.02 -19.58 5.77
C ASP A 164 -17.44 -19.02 5.66
N GLN A 165 -18.33 -19.39 6.58
CA GLN A 165 -19.72 -18.96 6.54
C GLN A 165 -19.88 -17.43 6.54
N LEU A 166 -19.06 -16.73 7.33
CA LEU A 166 -19.09 -15.27 7.39
C LEU A 166 -18.59 -14.64 6.07
N SER A 167 -17.54 -15.19 5.48
CA SER A 167 -17.03 -14.79 4.17
C SER A 167 -18.12 -14.91 3.10
N TYR A 168 -18.80 -16.06 3.04
CA TYR A 168 -19.86 -16.32 2.06
C TYR A 168 -21.02 -15.31 2.15
N TRP A 169 -21.48 -15.01 3.36
CA TRP A 169 -22.52 -13.99 3.56
C TRP A 169 -22.01 -12.58 3.27
N ALA A 170 -20.75 -12.27 3.57
CA ALA A 170 -20.16 -10.98 3.21
C ALA A 170 -20.09 -10.77 1.70
N VAL A 171 -19.77 -11.81 0.91
CA VAL A 171 -19.88 -11.77 -0.56
C VAL A 171 -21.32 -11.50 -0.98
N THR A 172 -22.27 -12.23 -0.39
CA THR A 172 -23.69 -12.12 -0.73
C THR A 172 -24.21 -10.69 -0.51
N VAL A 173 -23.93 -10.10 0.65
CA VAL A 173 -24.34 -8.74 0.99
C VAL A 173 -23.69 -7.73 0.05
N GLY A 174 -22.37 -7.80 -0.16
CA GLY A 174 -21.67 -6.86 -1.04
C GLY A 174 -22.15 -6.92 -2.48
N ALA A 175 -22.34 -8.13 -3.02
CA ALA A 175 -22.87 -8.35 -4.37
C ALA A 175 -24.31 -7.80 -4.52
N ASN A 176 -25.12 -7.88 -3.47
CA ASN A 176 -26.48 -7.35 -3.47
C ASN A 176 -26.50 -5.82 -3.35
N ILE A 177 -25.57 -5.19 -2.61
CA ILE A 177 -25.42 -3.73 -2.61
C ILE A 177 -25.10 -3.21 -4.02
N VAL A 178 -24.16 -3.86 -4.71
CA VAL A 178 -23.77 -3.50 -6.09
C VAL A 178 -24.95 -3.61 -7.07
N LYS A 179 -25.85 -4.58 -6.86
CA LYS A 179 -27.05 -4.77 -7.68
C LYS A 179 -27.95 -3.54 -7.73
N TYR A 180 -27.96 -2.71 -6.68
CA TYR A 180 -28.81 -1.52 -6.60
C TYR A 180 -28.30 -0.32 -7.41
N VAL A 181 -27.09 -0.40 -7.99
CA VAL A 181 -26.59 0.65 -8.89
C VAL A 181 -27.51 0.74 -10.12
N PRO A 182 -28.12 1.90 -10.43
CA PRO A 182 -29.01 2.05 -11.57
C PRO A 182 -28.32 1.67 -12.89
N PHE A 183 -29.10 1.11 -13.82
CA PHE A 183 -28.71 0.72 -15.19
C PHE A 183 -27.68 -0.41 -15.33
N ILE A 184 -26.63 -0.44 -14.49
CA ILE A 184 -25.48 -1.34 -14.65
C ILE A 184 -25.27 -2.32 -13.49
N GLY A 185 -25.96 -2.16 -12.36
CA GLY A 185 -25.71 -2.93 -11.13
C GLY A 185 -25.85 -4.45 -11.30
N THR A 186 -26.84 -4.92 -12.06
CA THR A 186 -27.01 -6.36 -12.35
C THR A 186 -25.86 -6.93 -13.16
N LYS A 187 -25.36 -6.18 -14.15
CA LYS A 187 -24.21 -6.55 -14.98
C LYS A 187 -22.92 -6.58 -14.15
N ILE A 188 -22.71 -5.59 -13.28
CA ILE A 188 -21.55 -5.55 -12.39
C ILE A 188 -21.59 -6.71 -11.40
N ARG A 189 -22.75 -7.00 -10.78
CA ARG A 189 -22.91 -8.16 -9.90
C ARG A 189 -22.53 -9.46 -10.62
N PHE A 190 -23.03 -9.67 -11.84
CA PHE A 190 -22.70 -10.84 -12.64
C PHE A 190 -21.20 -10.91 -12.96
N LEU A 191 -20.56 -9.78 -13.27
CA LEU A 191 -19.13 -9.68 -13.49
C LEU A 191 -18.31 -9.93 -12.21
N LEU A 192 -18.77 -9.53 -11.04
CA LEU A 192 -18.05 -9.80 -9.80
C LEU A 192 -18.14 -11.27 -9.41
N LEU A 193 -19.32 -11.87 -9.51
CA LEU A 193 -19.54 -13.27 -9.13
C LEU A 193 -19.03 -14.25 -10.20
N GLY A 194 -19.03 -13.87 -11.47
CA GLY A 194 -18.78 -14.82 -12.57
C GLY A 194 -19.92 -15.81 -12.80
N GLY A 195 -21.12 -15.46 -12.37
CA GLY A 195 -22.31 -16.28 -12.49
C GLY A 195 -23.50 -15.65 -11.76
N ASN A 196 -24.62 -16.37 -11.71
CA ASN A 196 -25.82 -15.93 -11.00
C ASN A 196 -25.72 -16.16 -9.48
N GLN A 197 -24.87 -17.11 -9.07
CA GLN A 197 -24.64 -17.55 -7.70
C GLN A 197 -23.14 -17.48 -7.37
N ILE A 198 -22.81 -17.54 -6.08
CA ILE A 198 -21.42 -17.58 -5.59
C ILE A 198 -20.86 -18.98 -5.85
N GLY A 199 -19.65 -19.05 -6.41
CA GLY A 199 -18.96 -20.31 -6.69
C GLY A 199 -17.47 -20.11 -6.99
N ASP A 200 -16.84 -21.09 -7.64
CA ASP A 200 -15.39 -21.10 -7.89
C ASP A 200 -14.91 -19.85 -8.64
N TYR A 201 -15.64 -19.43 -9.68
CA TYR A 201 -15.29 -18.21 -10.42
C TYR A 201 -15.34 -16.94 -9.56
N THR A 202 -16.24 -16.89 -8.58
CA THR A 202 -16.31 -15.77 -7.63
C THR A 202 -15.03 -15.71 -6.81
N LEU A 203 -14.61 -16.86 -6.28
CA LEU A 203 -13.44 -16.96 -5.41
C LEU A 203 -12.15 -16.60 -6.16
N VAL A 204 -11.93 -17.14 -7.36
CA VAL A 204 -10.76 -16.81 -8.19
C VAL A 204 -10.74 -15.32 -8.55
N ARG A 205 -11.88 -14.72 -8.88
CA ARG A 205 -11.95 -13.28 -9.20
C ARG A 205 -11.58 -12.41 -8.00
N PHE A 206 -12.13 -12.70 -6.83
CA PHE A 206 -11.78 -11.96 -5.61
C PHE A 206 -10.33 -12.19 -5.19
N TYR A 207 -9.79 -13.39 -5.39
CA TYR A 207 -8.37 -13.69 -5.17
C TYR A 207 -7.47 -12.84 -6.08
N VAL A 208 -7.72 -12.82 -7.39
CA VAL A 208 -6.93 -12.00 -8.34
C VAL A 208 -7.09 -10.51 -8.03
N LEU A 209 -8.31 -10.07 -7.68
CA LEU A 209 -8.58 -8.70 -7.29
C LEU A 209 -7.76 -8.31 -6.04
N HIS A 210 -7.77 -9.14 -5.00
CA HIS A 210 -7.11 -8.88 -3.72
C HIS A 210 -5.59 -9.00 -3.79
N CYS A 211 -5.07 -10.00 -4.50
CA CYS A 211 -3.64 -10.32 -4.50
C CYS A 211 -2.86 -9.57 -5.59
N VAL A 212 -3.51 -9.19 -6.70
CA VAL A 212 -2.80 -8.63 -7.87
C VAL A 212 -3.30 -7.23 -8.20
N ILE A 213 -4.58 -7.09 -8.55
CA ILE A 213 -5.09 -5.85 -9.15
C ILE A 213 -5.07 -4.70 -8.13
N LEU A 214 -5.73 -4.88 -6.98
CA LEU A 214 -5.83 -3.82 -5.98
C LEU A 214 -4.47 -3.45 -5.37
N PRO A 215 -3.59 -4.41 -5.00
CA PRO A 215 -2.26 -4.06 -4.49
C PRO A 215 -1.40 -3.32 -5.52
N SER A 216 -1.49 -3.66 -6.81
CA SER A 216 -0.75 -2.95 -7.87
C SER A 216 -1.22 -1.50 -8.02
N VAL A 217 -2.54 -1.28 -8.04
CA VAL A 217 -3.14 0.07 -8.09
C VAL A 217 -2.78 0.86 -6.83
N MET A 218 -2.85 0.23 -5.65
CA MET A 218 -2.45 0.83 -4.38
C MET A 218 -0.98 1.27 -4.41
N LEU A 219 -0.08 0.42 -4.89
CA LEU A 219 1.36 0.73 -5.00
C LEU A 219 1.61 1.95 -5.90
N LEU A 220 0.95 2.00 -7.06
CA LEU A 220 1.06 3.14 -7.98
C LEU A 220 0.57 4.44 -7.35
N LEU A 221 -0.58 4.41 -6.68
CA LEU A 221 -1.14 5.59 -6.03
C LEU A 221 -0.34 6.04 -4.81
N VAL A 222 0.22 5.12 -4.02
CA VAL A 222 1.15 5.43 -2.92
C VAL A 222 2.40 6.12 -3.47
N ALA A 223 2.97 5.62 -4.57
CA ALA A 223 4.12 6.25 -5.21
C ALA A 223 3.80 7.68 -5.69
N LEU A 224 2.63 7.89 -6.31
CA LEU A 224 2.15 9.22 -6.71
C LEU A 224 1.90 10.14 -5.49
N HIS A 225 1.33 9.60 -4.42
CA HIS A 225 1.09 10.32 -3.16
C HIS A 225 2.40 10.82 -2.54
N PHE A 226 3.40 9.95 -2.40
CA PHE A 226 4.72 10.30 -1.88
C PHE A 226 5.47 11.28 -2.78
N TRP A 227 5.40 11.09 -4.10
CA TRP A 227 5.99 12.02 -5.06
C TRP A 227 5.42 13.43 -4.85
N ARG A 228 4.10 13.56 -4.66
CA ARG A 228 3.46 14.87 -4.45
C ARG A 228 3.83 15.47 -3.10
N ILE A 229 3.83 14.68 -2.02
CA ILE A 229 4.28 15.13 -0.68
C ILE A 229 5.69 15.73 -0.75
N ARG A 230 6.60 15.06 -1.47
CA ARG A 230 7.98 15.53 -1.66
C ARG A 230 8.05 16.84 -2.43
N LYS A 231 7.23 17.02 -3.47
CA LYS A 231 7.14 18.28 -4.22
C LYS A 231 6.61 19.43 -3.35
N ASP A 232 5.70 19.13 -2.43
CA ASP A 232 5.12 20.11 -1.51
C ASP A 232 5.95 20.32 -0.21
N GLY A 233 7.15 19.72 -0.12
CA GLY A 233 8.06 19.85 1.02
C GLY A 233 7.56 19.25 2.33
N GLY A 234 6.67 18.25 2.24
CA GLY A 234 6.23 17.45 3.39
C GLY A 234 7.21 16.33 3.74
N LEU A 235 7.00 15.72 4.90
CA LEU A 235 7.67 14.48 5.31
C LEU A 235 6.86 13.30 4.77
N LEU A 236 7.57 12.28 4.26
CA LEU A 236 7.03 11.02 3.73
C LEU A 236 5.93 10.45 4.65
#